data_AF-A0AAN4Z1X7-F1
#
_entry.id   AF-A0AAN4Z1X7-F1
#
_cell.length_a   1.000
_cell.length_b   1.000
_cell.length_c   1.000
_cell.angle_alpha   90.00
_cell.angle_beta   90.00
_cell.angle_gamma   90.00
#
_symmetry.space_group_name_H-M   'P 1'
#
loop_
_entity.id
_entity.type
_entity.pdbx_description
1 polymer ?
#
loop_
_entity_poly.entity_id
_entity_poly.type
_entity_poly.pdbx_seq_one_letter_code
_entity_poly.pdbx_strand_id
1 'polypeptide(L)'
;MDCLIDHYNRSCDLYGVGACESGNLTFTEDGPDLEGLRINYEWLKKNYNSDELSQILCESDSLSVNKEQSFFYLYGMSWCDHIRELKEHTDVHSPPQLRVNGVVTQMPEFSNAF
;
A
#
# COMPACT_ATOMS: atom_id res chain seq x y z
N MET A 1 5.83 -16.62 -7.10
CA MET A 1 4.39 -16.43 -6.81
C MET A 1 4.13 -16.73 -5.34
N ASP A 2 4.56 -17.91 -4.87
CA ASP A 2 4.40 -18.39 -3.50
C ASP A 2 4.83 -17.39 -2.41
N CYS A 3 5.97 -16.69 -2.60
CA CYS A 3 6.41 -15.67 -1.64
C CYS A 3 5.38 -14.55 -1.42
N LEU A 4 4.72 -14.08 -2.49
CA LEU A 4 3.71 -13.02 -2.37
C LEU A 4 2.43 -13.56 -1.74
N ILE A 5 2.01 -14.76 -2.14
CA ILE A 5 0.86 -15.46 -1.54
C ILE A 5 1.08 -15.63 -0.03
N ASP A 6 2.25 -16.11 0.39
CA ASP A 6 2.61 -16.29 1.79
C ASP A 6 2.68 -14.96 2.55
N HIS A 7 3.19 -13.91 1.91
CA HIS A 7 3.21 -12.57 2.47
C HIS A 7 1.80 -12.05 2.78
N TYR A 8 0.87 -12.22 1.84
CA TYR A 8 -0.52 -11.78 2.01
C TYR A 8 -1.30 -12.62 3.02
N ASN A 9 -1.06 -13.94 3.05
CA ASN A 9 -1.57 -14.80 4.12
C ASN A 9 -1.12 -14.31 5.51
N ARG A 10 0.16 -13.97 5.68
CA ARG A 10 0.68 -13.44 6.97
C ARG A 10 0.21 -12.02 7.27
N SER A 11 0.00 -11.20 6.24
CA SER A 11 -0.52 -9.84 6.39
C SER A 11 -1.96 -9.85 6.87
N CYS A 12 -2.74 -10.85 6.47
CA CYS A 12 -4.10 -11.10 6.95
C CYS A 12 -4.14 -11.31 8.47
N ASP A 13 -3.20 -12.08 9.02
CA ASP A 13 -3.07 -12.30 10.46
C ASP A 13 -2.71 -11.00 11.23
N LEU A 14 -1.94 -10.11 10.61
CA LEU A 14 -1.40 -8.91 11.25
C LEU A 14 -2.31 -7.68 11.11
N TYR A 15 -2.91 -7.50 9.94
CA TYR A 15 -3.60 -6.26 9.54
C TYR A 15 -5.07 -6.49 9.19
N GLY A 16 -5.54 -7.73 9.18
CA GLY A 16 -6.93 -8.07 8.90
C GLY A 16 -7.88 -7.51 9.97
N VAL A 17 -9.07 -7.10 9.54
CA VAL A 17 -10.14 -6.66 10.44
C VAL A 17 -11.37 -7.54 10.21
N GLY A 18 -11.80 -8.28 11.22
CA GLY A 18 -12.88 -9.27 11.11
C GLY A 18 -12.43 -10.54 10.37
N ALA A 19 -13.32 -11.16 9.59
CA ALA A 19 -12.94 -12.27 8.73
C ALA A 19 -12.03 -11.80 7.60
N CYS A 20 -10.92 -12.51 7.43
CA CYS A 20 -9.93 -12.22 6.41
C CYS A 20 -9.48 -13.53 5.76
N GLU A 21 -9.54 -13.58 4.43
CA GLU A 21 -8.93 -14.61 3.59
C GLU A 21 -8.10 -13.88 2.53
N SER A 22 -6.91 -14.39 2.24
CA SER A 22 -5.98 -13.76 1.30
C SER A 22 -5.09 -14.83 0.64
N GLY A 23 -4.00 -14.41 0.00
CA GLY A 23 -3.07 -15.32 -0.65
C GLY A 23 -3.63 -15.83 -1.98
N ASN A 24 -3.91 -17.13 -2.11
CA ASN A 24 -4.33 -17.70 -3.40
C ASN A 24 -5.64 -17.10 -3.92
N LEU A 25 -6.58 -16.79 -3.02
CA LEU A 25 -7.88 -16.19 -3.38
C LEU A 25 -7.71 -14.80 -4.01
N THR A 26 -6.77 -14.02 -3.48
CA THR A 26 -6.63 -12.58 -3.76
C THR A 26 -5.42 -12.22 -4.61
N PHE A 27 -4.54 -13.19 -4.89
CA PHE A 27 -3.26 -12.96 -5.58
C PHE A 27 -3.41 -12.24 -6.94
N THR A 28 -4.48 -12.52 -7.67
CA THR A 28 -4.73 -11.90 -8.98
C THR A 28 -5.01 -10.40 -8.90
N GLU A 29 -5.32 -9.87 -7.71
CA GLU A 29 -5.50 -8.44 -7.44
C GLU A 29 -4.31 -7.88 -6.63
N ASP A 30 -3.83 -8.63 -5.63
CA ASP A 30 -2.69 -8.23 -4.79
C ASP A 30 -1.40 -8.03 -5.59
N GLY A 31 -1.13 -8.91 -6.56
CA GLY A 31 0.03 -8.80 -7.45
C GLY A 31 0.00 -7.52 -8.29
N PRO A 32 -1.10 -7.25 -9.03
CA PRO A 32 -1.27 -6.00 -9.75
C PRO A 32 -1.25 -4.74 -8.88
N ASP A 33 -1.77 -4.77 -7.65
CA ASP A 33 -1.68 -3.62 -6.74
C ASP A 33 -0.23 -3.27 -6.41
N LEU A 34 0.58 -4.29 -6.08
CA LEU A 34 1.99 -4.11 -5.77
C LEU A 34 2.77 -3.59 -6.98
N GLU A 35 2.64 -4.28 -8.12
CA GLU A 35 3.41 -3.93 -9.31
C GLU A 35 2.96 -2.60 -9.92
N GLY A 36 1.66 -2.32 -9.88
CA GLY A 36 1.09 -1.04 -10.29
C GLY A 36 1.66 0.12 -9.48
N LEU A 37 1.77 -0.03 -8.14
CA LEU A 37 2.37 1.01 -7.31
C LEU A 37 3.86 1.18 -7.56
N ARG A 38 4.61 0.09 -7.77
CA ARG A 38 6.05 0.13 -8.12
C ARG A 38 6.29 0.88 -9.43
N ILE A 39 5.56 0.54 -10.48
CA ILE A 39 5.66 1.23 -11.79
C ILE A 39 5.32 2.72 -11.64
N ASN A 40 4.27 3.06 -10.87
CA ASN A 40 3.90 4.45 -10.62
C ASN A 40 4.99 5.20 -9.84
N TYR A 41 5.63 4.56 -8.86
CA TYR A 41 6.74 5.16 -8.11
C TYR A 41 7.99 5.33 -9.00
N GLU A 42 8.32 4.36 -9.85
CA GLU A 42 9.40 4.52 -10.84
C GLU A 42 9.12 5.72 -11.76
N TRP A 43 7.87 5.89 -12.19
CA TRP A 43 7.45 7.05 -12.97
C TRP A 43 7.63 8.36 -12.21
N LEU A 44 7.30 8.40 -10.91
CA LEU A 44 7.57 9.56 -10.06
C LEU A 44 9.07 9.91 -10.07
N LYS A 45 9.95 8.94 -9.80
CA LYS A 45 11.41 9.15 -9.77
C LYS A 45 12.01 9.51 -11.13
N LYS A 46 11.37 9.10 -12.22
CA LYS A 46 11.81 9.46 -13.58
C LYS A 46 11.44 10.89 -13.97
N ASN A 47 10.33 11.41 -13.44
CA ASN A 47 9.81 12.73 -13.81
C ASN A 47 10.27 13.86 -12.89
N TYR A 48 10.81 13.54 -11.71
CA TYR A 48 11.26 14.53 -10.73
C TYR A 48 12.68 14.23 -10.26
N ASN A 49 13.49 15.28 -10.12
CA ASN A 49 14.82 15.17 -9.52
C ASN A 49 14.75 15.16 -7.99
N SER A 50 15.88 14.96 -7.32
CA SER A 50 15.96 14.86 -5.86
C SER A 50 15.46 16.11 -5.12
N ASP A 51 15.71 17.31 -5.65
CA ASP A 51 15.27 18.56 -5.02
C ASP A 51 13.76 18.70 -5.12
N GLU A 52 13.18 18.35 -6.28
CA GLU A 52 11.73 18.35 -6.49
C GLU A 52 11.02 17.31 -5.62
N LEU A 53 11.60 16.12 -5.45
CA LEU A 53 11.05 15.08 -4.57
C LEU A 53 11.09 15.46 -3.09
N SER A 54 12.13 16.22 -2.69
CA SER A 54 12.30 16.71 -1.31
C SER A 54 11.44 17.95 -1.02
N GLN A 55 10.79 18.53 -2.02
CA GLN A 55 9.93 19.70 -1.84
C GLN A 55 8.78 19.39 -0.88
N ILE A 56 8.66 20.19 0.19
CA ILE A 56 7.53 20.13 1.12
C ILE A 56 6.26 20.59 0.40
N LEU A 57 5.22 19.75 0.45
CA LEU A 57 3.92 20.02 -0.16
C LEU A 57 2.84 20.33 0.87
N CYS A 58 2.97 19.79 2.08
CA CYS A 58 2.07 20.03 3.19
C CYS A 58 2.89 20.16 4.47
N GLU A 59 2.62 21.19 5.26
CA GLU A 59 3.30 21.45 6.52
C GLU A 59 2.28 21.92 7.56
N SER A 60 2.33 21.32 8.74
CA SER A 60 1.57 21.69 9.93
C SER A 60 2.47 21.55 11.16
N ASP A 61 1.99 21.99 12.32
CA ASP A 61 2.76 21.95 13.58
C ASP A 61 3.30 20.56 13.96
N SER A 62 2.69 19.48 13.47
CA SER A 62 3.05 18.10 13.80
C SER A 62 3.44 17.23 12.60
N LEU A 63 3.36 17.76 11.37
CA LEU A 63 3.56 16.96 10.17
C LEU A 63 4.12 17.81 9.03
N SER A 64 5.25 17.39 8.46
CA SER A 64 5.81 17.92 7.23
C SER A 64 5.91 16.80 6.22
N VAL A 65 5.30 16.97 5.04
CA VAL A 65 5.20 15.97 3.99
C VAL A 65 5.88 16.48 2.73
N ASN A 66 6.94 15.80 2.31
CA ASN A 66 7.57 16.07 1.02
C ASN A 66 6.84 15.38 -0.15
N LYS A 67 7.21 15.70 -1.39
CA LYS A 67 6.57 15.16 -2.59
C LYS A 67 6.67 13.62 -2.65
N GLU A 68 7.81 13.04 -2.28
CA GLU A 68 7.99 11.59 -2.25
C GLU A 68 7.09 10.90 -1.21
N GLN A 69 7.00 11.43 0.00
CA GLN A 69 6.08 10.95 1.04
C GLN A 69 4.62 11.13 0.63
N SER A 70 4.28 12.23 -0.05
CA SER A 70 2.93 12.52 -0.51
C SER A 70 2.39 11.44 -1.45
N PHE A 71 3.25 10.79 -2.24
CA PHE A 71 2.87 9.67 -3.10
C PHE A 71 2.27 8.52 -2.28
N PHE A 72 2.95 8.11 -1.21
CA PHE A 72 2.49 7.02 -0.35
C PHE A 72 1.28 7.42 0.49
N TYR A 73 1.19 8.68 0.94
CA TYR A 73 -0.03 9.18 1.58
C TYR A 73 -1.23 9.15 0.64
N LEU A 74 -1.07 9.60 -0.61
CA LEU A 74 -2.13 9.56 -1.62
C LEU A 74 -2.59 8.14 -1.90
N TYR A 75 -1.64 7.19 -2.00
CA TYR A 75 -1.98 5.77 -2.11
C TYR A 75 -2.81 5.29 -0.93
N GLY A 76 -2.35 5.49 0.31
CA GLY A 76 -3.08 5.08 1.51
C GLY A 76 -4.48 5.71 1.61
N MET A 77 -4.60 7.00 1.31
CA MET A 77 -5.88 7.70 1.32
C MET A 77 -6.87 7.20 0.27
N SER A 78 -6.39 6.70 -0.88
CA SER A 78 -7.26 6.14 -1.93
C SER A 78 -8.01 4.88 -1.50
N TRP A 79 -7.53 4.21 -0.45
CA TRP A 79 -8.13 3.00 0.13
C TRP A 79 -8.88 3.26 1.43
N CYS A 80 -9.00 4.52 1.85
CA CYS A 80 -9.81 4.88 3.02
C CYS A 80 -11.29 4.62 2.74
N ASP A 81 -11.76 3.46 3.17
CA ASP A 81 -13.18 3.08 3.13
C ASP A 81 -13.67 2.65 4.52
N HIS A 82 -14.99 2.65 4.71
CA HIS A 82 -15.62 2.18 5.92
C HIS A 82 -15.38 0.67 6.11
N ILE A 83 -14.54 0.35 7.09
CA ILE A 83 -14.25 -1.03 7.48
C ILE A 83 -15.54 -1.66 8.04
N ARG A 84 -16.14 -2.57 7.29
CA ARG A 84 -17.20 -3.44 7.80
C ARG A 84 -16.55 -4.71 8.30
N GLU A 85 -16.76 -5.04 9.58
CA GLU A 85 -16.41 -6.37 10.07
C GLU A 85 -17.27 -7.40 9.34
N LEU A 86 -16.64 -8.13 8.41
CA LEU A 86 -17.27 -9.24 7.71
C LEU A 86 -17.17 -10.50 8.56
N LYS A 87 -18.21 -11.34 8.52
CA LYS A 87 -18.20 -12.66 9.17
C LYS A 87 -17.48 -13.72 8.33
N GLU A 88 -17.46 -13.53 7.01
CA GLU A 88 -16.76 -14.37 6.03
C GLU A 88 -16.26 -13.47 4.90
N HIS A 89 -15.08 -13.76 4.36
CA HIS A 89 -14.49 -13.04 3.23
C HIS A 89 -14.51 -13.95 2.00
N THR A 90 -15.17 -13.51 0.93
CA THR A 90 -15.29 -14.25 -0.34
C THR A 90 -14.95 -13.38 -1.56
N ASP A 91 -14.50 -12.15 -1.29
CA ASP A 91 -14.06 -11.22 -2.33
C ASP A 91 -12.70 -11.67 -2.88
N VAL A 92 -12.46 -11.39 -4.16
CA VAL A 92 -11.15 -11.61 -4.79
C VAL A 92 -10.17 -10.48 -4.46
N HIS A 93 -10.64 -9.39 -3.85
CA HIS A 93 -9.79 -8.31 -3.37
C HIS A 93 -9.54 -8.44 -1.86
N SER A 94 -8.27 -8.37 -1.47
CA SER A 94 -7.91 -8.23 -0.07
C SER A 94 -8.61 -7.03 0.59
N PRO A 95 -8.90 -7.07 1.90
CA PRO A 95 -9.39 -5.91 2.64
C PRO A 95 -8.49 -4.68 2.46
N PRO A 96 -9.04 -3.44 2.51
CA PRO A 96 -8.26 -2.23 2.22
C PRO A 96 -6.97 -2.07 3.04
N GLN A 97 -6.95 -2.52 4.30
CA GLN A 97 -5.77 -2.46 5.17
C GLN A 97 -4.63 -3.35 4.66
N LEU A 98 -4.98 -4.53 4.12
CA LEU A 98 -4.01 -5.43 3.49
C LEU A 98 -3.53 -4.87 2.16
N ARG A 99 -4.43 -4.26 1.36
CA ARG A 99 -4.05 -3.63 0.10
C ARG A 99 -3.05 -2.50 0.34
N VAL A 100 -3.22 -1.71 1.40
CA VAL A 100 -2.24 -0.67 1.77
C VAL A 100 -0.97 -1.28 2.37
N ASN A 101 -1.07 -1.95 3.51
CA ASN A 101 0.09 -2.38 4.29
C ASN A 101 0.85 -3.52 3.61
N GLY A 102 0.14 -4.46 2.98
CA GLY A 102 0.73 -5.57 2.25
C GLY A 102 1.57 -5.10 1.06
N VAL A 103 1.12 -4.06 0.36
CA VAL A 103 1.88 -3.47 -0.75
C VAL A 103 3.09 -2.69 -0.26
N VAL A 104 2.91 -1.71 0.64
CA VAL A 104 4.02 -0.82 1.01
C VAL A 104 5.13 -1.54 1.79
N THR A 105 4.82 -2.63 2.50
CA THR A 105 5.84 -3.47 3.16
C THR A 105 6.72 -4.24 2.18
N GLN A 106 6.31 -4.37 0.92
CA GLN A 106 7.10 -4.96 -0.16
C GLN A 106 7.85 -3.91 -1.00
N MET A 107 7.86 -2.65 -0.56
CA MET A 107 8.54 -1.54 -1.25
C MET A 107 9.62 -0.93 -0.34
N PRO A 108 10.92 -1.23 -0.53
CA PRO A 108 11.98 -0.56 0.22
C PRO A 108 11.96 0.97 0.03
N GLU A 109 11.40 1.45 -1.07
CA GLU A 109 11.16 2.86 -1.36
C GLU A 109 10.27 3.54 -0.32
N PHE A 110 9.26 2.82 0.21
CA PHE A 110 8.43 3.33 1.30
C PHE A 110 9.26 3.53 2.56
N SER A 111 10.10 2.56 2.94
CA SER A 111 11.00 2.68 4.09
C SER A 111 12.10 3.73 3.93
N ASN A 112 12.44 4.12 2.69
CA ASN A 112 13.39 5.20 2.47
C ASN A 112 12.73 6.58 2.52
N ALA A 113 11.43 6.66 2.21
CA ALA A 113 10.68 7.91 2.22
C ALA A 113 10.27 8.36 3.64
N PHE A 114 10.20 7.44 4.60
CA PHE A 114 9.76 7.67 6.00
C PHE A 114 10.82 7.22 7.01
#